data_AF-A0A815XWY7-F1
#
_entry.id   AF-A0A815XWY7-F1
#
_cell.length_a   1.000
_cell.length_b   1.000
_cell.length_c   1.000
_cell.angle_alpha   90.00
_cell.angle_beta   90.00
_cell.angle_gamma   90.00
#
_symmetry.space_group_name_H-M   'P 1'
#
loop_
_entity.id
_entity.type
_entity.pdbx_description
1 polymer ?
#
loop_
_entity_poly.entity_id
_entity_poly.type
_entity_poly.pdbx_seq_one_letter_code
_entity_poly.pdbx_strand_id
1 'polypeptide(L)'
;MTAAVDNYPVSLSNLPTNIELSTKTNDVLTDEDNHTIESIYSYWFGENINTWSKSYPLNTKLWFRVDEKVDQDIKNKFEKYLIDVTTPHNTLCQRWQTTDRGKLAFIILLDQFPRNIYRATAKMFEFDTLSVKLALEIINDPTHMTTYSLPERLFIYLPLVHSEELIYTTKGANLMNDLALEVTQRDLRRRYAANARAAKTHQQVIELFGRYPHRNNLLERESTAEEEKYLETARNGFVKSVQIIKPPPPPSPAESESIINTNDISCSTHPLLKILVLHGFHQNSNSLKRSAKKLFKGLNDIATFYYANAPLSYDP
;
A
#
# COMPACT_ATOMS: atom_id res chain seq x y z
N MET A 1 25.75 -31.32 -11.42
CA MET A 1 24.65 -31.88 -10.62
C MET A 1 23.41 -31.06 -10.91
N THR A 2 22.55 -31.64 -11.73
CA THR A 2 21.30 -31.12 -12.28
C THR A 2 20.13 -31.58 -11.42
N ALA A 3 19.30 -30.64 -10.96
CA ALA A 3 17.90 -30.76 -10.51
C ALA A 3 17.61 -29.47 -9.68
N ALA A 4 16.46 -28.79 -9.75
CA ALA A 4 15.13 -29.23 -10.11
C ALA A 4 14.36 -28.13 -10.85
N VAL A 5 13.55 -28.58 -11.78
CA VAL A 5 12.53 -27.84 -12.53
C VAL A 5 11.18 -28.31 -11.99
N ASP A 6 10.25 -27.36 -11.84
CA ASP A 6 8.80 -27.47 -11.66
C ASP A 6 8.21 -28.06 -10.37
N ASN A 7 7.43 -27.21 -9.67
CA ASN A 7 6.02 -27.48 -9.35
C ASN A 7 5.37 -26.26 -8.65
N TYR A 8 4.65 -25.43 -9.42
CA TYR A 8 3.64 -24.49 -8.90
C TYR A 8 2.27 -24.91 -9.46
N PRO A 9 1.27 -25.24 -8.63
CA PRO A 9 -0.10 -25.41 -9.08
C PRO A 9 -0.89 -24.14 -8.77
N VAL A 10 -0.70 -23.10 -9.59
CA VAL A 10 -1.73 -22.07 -9.77
C VAL A 10 -1.96 -22.04 -11.27
N SER A 11 -3.19 -22.29 -11.70
CA SER A 11 -3.59 -22.27 -13.10
C SER A 11 -3.41 -20.85 -13.67
N LEU A 12 -2.19 -20.57 -14.14
CA LEU A 12 -1.78 -19.38 -14.89
C LEU A 12 -2.24 -19.45 -16.36
N SER A 13 -3.05 -20.45 -16.73
CA SER A 13 -3.36 -20.80 -18.12
C SER A 13 -4.44 -19.93 -18.79
N ASN A 14 -4.99 -18.93 -18.09
CA ASN A 14 -6.06 -18.08 -18.64
C ASN A 14 -5.68 -16.61 -18.82
N LEU A 15 -4.47 -16.19 -18.43
CA LEU A 15 -3.96 -14.88 -18.83
C LEU A 15 -3.27 -15.04 -20.19
N PRO A 16 -3.66 -14.25 -21.23
CA PRO A 16 -3.11 -14.42 -22.57
C PRO A 16 -1.59 -14.23 -22.55
N THR A 17 -0.86 -15.36 -22.59
CA THR A 17 0.60 -15.41 -22.49
C THR A 17 1.26 -14.99 -23.81
N ASN A 18 0.50 -14.91 -24.90
CA ASN A 18 0.91 -14.39 -26.20
C ASN A 18 -0.16 -13.43 -26.73
N ILE A 19 0.02 -12.13 -26.49
CA ILE A 19 -0.59 -11.12 -27.35
C ILE A 19 0.32 -11.04 -28.58
N GLU A 20 0.05 -11.89 -29.58
CA GLU A 20 0.50 -11.59 -30.93
C GLU A 20 -0.07 -10.22 -31.31
N LEU A 21 0.81 -9.27 -31.65
CA LEU A 21 0.45 -8.00 -32.27
C LEU A 21 -0.24 -8.29 -33.61
N SER A 22 -1.55 -8.54 -33.55
CA SER A 22 -2.39 -8.70 -34.72
C SER A 22 -2.53 -7.36 -35.41
N THR A 23 -1.96 -7.24 -36.60
CA THR A 23 -2.01 -6.05 -37.47
C THR A 23 -3.39 -5.83 -38.12
N LYS A 24 -4.48 -5.98 -37.38
CA LYS A 24 -5.85 -5.74 -37.86
C LYS A 24 -6.50 -4.57 -37.11
N THR A 25 -6.36 -3.36 -37.69
CA THR A 25 -7.26 -2.17 -37.71
C THR A 25 -8.26 -1.82 -36.58
N ASN A 26 -8.32 -2.53 -35.45
CA ASN A 26 -9.28 -2.30 -34.34
C ASN A 26 -8.59 -1.89 -33.02
N ASP A 27 -7.28 -1.58 -33.05
CA ASP A 27 -6.50 -1.15 -31.88
C ASP A 27 -6.42 0.39 -31.76
N VAL A 28 -7.47 1.10 -32.17
CA VAL A 28 -7.55 2.56 -32.07
C VAL A 28 -8.29 2.94 -30.80
N LEU A 29 -7.74 3.88 -30.02
CA LEU A 29 -8.42 4.46 -28.86
C LEU A 29 -9.78 5.04 -29.26
N THR A 30 -10.82 4.63 -28.55
CA THR A 30 -12.16 5.21 -28.68
C THR A 30 -12.31 6.44 -27.78
N ASP A 31 -13.35 7.25 -28.02
CA ASP A 31 -13.68 8.38 -27.13
C ASP A 31 -14.02 7.90 -25.72
N GLU A 32 -14.65 6.73 -25.58
CA GLU A 32 -14.91 6.11 -24.28
C GLU A 32 -13.62 5.67 -23.58
N ASP A 33 -12.65 5.12 -24.33
CA ASP A 33 -11.33 4.79 -23.78
C ASP A 33 -10.64 6.07 -23.26
N ASN A 34 -10.62 7.14 -24.06
CA ASN A 34 -10.01 8.41 -23.66
C ASN A 34 -10.69 9.00 -22.41
N HIS A 35 -12.02 9.01 -22.37
CA HIS A 35 -12.77 9.47 -21.20
C HIS A 35 -12.43 8.66 -19.95
N THR A 36 -12.32 7.34 -20.08
CA THR A 36 -12.00 6.44 -18.97
C THR A 36 -10.57 6.65 -18.49
N ILE A 37 -9.60 6.72 -19.41
CA ILE A 37 -8.18 6.98 -19.12
C ILE A 37 -8.04 8.29 -18.33
N GLU A 38 -8.70 9.37 -18.78
CA GLU A 38 -8.68 10.64 -18.06
C GLU A 38 -9.43 10.59 -16.73
N SER A 39 -10.50 9.79 -16.62
CA SER A 39 -11.18 9.56 -15.35
C SER A 39 -10.27 8.88 -14.33
N ILE A 40 -9.49 7.86 -14.74
CA ILE A 40 -8.52 7.19 -13.86
C ILE A 40 -7.43 8.16 -13.45
N TYR A 41 -6.87 8.89 -14.42
CA TYR A 41 -5.80 9.86 -14.18
C TYR A 41 -6.26 10.95 -13.20
N SER A 42 -7.40 11.58 -13.46
CA SER A 42 -7.95 12.67 -12.63
C SER A 42 -8.34 12.16 -11.24
N TYR A 43 -8.89 10.96 -11.14
CA TYR A 43 -9.20 10.36 -9.83
C TYR A 43 -7.93 10.14 -9.01
N TRP A 44 -6.87 9.63 -9.64
CA TRP A 44 -5.66 9.24 -8.94
C TRP A 44 -4.74 10.42 -8.62
N PHE A 45 -4.47 11.29 -9.59
CA PHE A 45 -3.55 12.41 -9.45
C PHE A 45 -4.24 13.71 -9.04
N GLY A 46 -5.55 13.81 -9.23
CA GLY A 46 -6.34 15.00 -8.94
C GLY A 46 -6.85 15.66 -10.21
N GLU A 47 -8.01 16.32 -10.09
CA GLU A 47 -8.66 17.00 -11.20
C GLU A 47 -7.99 18.35 -11.47
N ASN A 48 -7.80 18.69 -12.75
CA ASN A 48 -7.24 19.98 -13.20
C ASN A 48 -5.89 20.35 -12.54
N ILE A 49 -5.09 19.35 -12.17
CA ILE A 49 -3.82 19.55 -11.50
C ILE A 49 -2.64 19.29 -12.43
N ASN A 50 -1.59 20.10 -12.30
CA ASN A 50 -0.35 19.90 -13.04
C ASN A 50 0.63 19.03 -12.22
N THR A 51 0.79 17.77 -12.60
CA THR A 51 1.72 16.82 -11.98
C THR A 51 3.20 17.19 -12.16
N TRP A 52 3.52 18.04 -13.15
CA TRP A 52 4.86 18.63 -13.32
C TRP A 52 5.15 19.77 -12.34
N SER A 53 4.13 20.24 -11.62
CA SER A 53 4.33 21.33 -10.68
C SER A 53 5.27 20.92 -9.56
N LYS A 54 6.26 21.79 -9.31
CA LYS A 54 7.17 21.74 -8.15
C LYS A 54 6.44 21.80 -6.80
N SER A 55 5.19 22.26 -6.79
CA SER A 55 4.30 22.34 -5.61
C SER A 55 3.19 21.29 -5.64
N TYR A 56 3.24 20.29 -6.52
CA TYR A 56 2.21 19.27 -6.63
C TYR A 56 1.95 18.59 -5.26
N PRO A 57 0.72 18.64 -4.73
CA PRO A 57 0.37 18.07 -3.44
C PRO A 57 0.17 16.55 -3.60
N LEU A 58 1.17 15.75 -3.22
CA LEU A 58 1.03 14.28 -3.23
C LEU A 58 -0.23 13.84 -2.48
N ASN A 59 -1.11 13.08 -3.14
CA ASN A 59 -2.35 12.58 -2.55
C ASN A 59 -2.09 11.33 -1.68
N THR A 60 -1.18 11.45 -0.71
CA THR A 60 -0.71 10.33 0.12
C THR A 60 -1.82 9.67 0.93
N LYS A 61 -2.92 10.40 1.20
CA LYS A 61 -4.10 9.84 1.88
C LYS A 61 -4.84 8.88 0.94
N LEU A 62 -5.11 9.27 -0.31
CA LEU A 62 -5.73 8.39 -1.30
C LEU A 62 -4.83 7.18 -1.61
N TRP A 63 -3.54 7.42 -1.83
CA TRP A 63 -2.64 6.41 -2.37
C TRP A 63 -2.20 5.34 -1.37
N PHE A 64 -1.96 5.71 -0.11
CA PHE A 64 -1.26 4.85 0.84
C PHE A 64 -2.01 4.57 2.14
N ARG A 65 -3.18 5.18 2.33
CA ARG A 65 -4.01 4.92 3.51
C ARG A 65 -5.15 3.98 3.12
N VAL A 66 -5.45 3.05 4.02
CA VAL A 66 -6.68 2.25 3.92
C VAL A 66 -7.88 3.13 4.25
N ASP A 67 -8.87 3.16 3.36
CA ASP A 67 -10.13 3.85 3.53
C ASP A 67 -11.22 3.09 2.75
N GLU A 68 -12.16 2.47 3.46
CA GLU A 68 -13.21 1.64 2.87
C GLU A 68 -14.09 2.42 1.89
N LYS A 69 -14.31 3.72 2.11
CA LYS A 69 -15.11 4.54 1.19
C LYS A 69 -14.39 4.74 -0.13
N VAL A 70 -13.07 4.96 -0.08
CA VAL A 70 -12.22 5.03 -1.28
C VAL A 70 -12.21 3.69 -1.99
N ASP A 71 -12.06 2.59 -1.24
CA ASP A 71 -12.03 1.23 -1.81
C ASP A 71 -13.33 0.92 -2.57
N GLN A 72 -14.49 1.24 -1.99
CA GLN A 72 -15.79 1.05 -2.65
C GLN A 72 -16.00 2.00 -3.84
N ASP A 73 -15.55 3.25 -3.76
CA ASP A 73 -15.67 4.19 -4.88
C ASP A 73 -14.82 3.76 -6.09
N ILE A 74 -13.58 3.31 -5.85
CA ILE A 74 -12.70 2.74 -6.87
C ILE A 74 -13.37 1.51 -7.49
N LYS A 75 -13.91 0.61 -6.67
CA LYS A 75 -14.60 -0.58 -7.13
C LYS A 75 -15.77 -0.25 -8.05
N ASN A 76 -16.69 0.60 -7.59
CA ASN A 76 -17.90 0.95 -8.33
C ASN A 76 -17.58 1.62 -9.68
N LYS A 77 -16.50 2.41 -9.76
CA LYS A 77 -16.12 3.11 -10.99
C LYS A 77 -15.32 2.26 -11.96
N PHE A 78 -14.41 1.42 -11.45
CA PHE A 78 -13.32 0.88 -12.27
C PHE A 78 -13.21 -0.65 -12.30
N GLU A 79 -13.93 -1.39 -11.46
CA GLU A 79 -13.85 -2.87 -11.42
C GLU A 79 -14.22 -3.50 -12.77
N LYS A 80 -15.18 -2.92 -13.50
CA LYS A 80 -15.58 -3.42 -14.83
C LYS A 80 -14.40 -3.49 -15.82
N TYR A 81 -13.46 -2.54 -15.75
CA TYR A 81 -12.30 -2.54 -16.66
C TYR A 81 -11.27 -3.59 -16.27
N LEU A 82 -11.18 -3.98 -14.99
CA LEU A 82 -10.37 -5.14 -14.58
C LEU A 82 -10.96 -6.46 -15.10
N ILE A 83 -12.29 -6.57 -15.12
CA ILE A 83 -13.00 -7.72 -15.71
C ILE A 83 -12.78 -7.75 -17.23
N ASP A 84 -12.82 -6.59 -17.90
CA ASP A 84 -12.57 -6.49 -19.34
C ASP A 84 -11.17 -6.97 -19.73
N VAL A 85 -10.15 -6.71 -18.90
CA VAL A 85 -8.76 -7.17 -19.14
C VAL A 85 -8.64 -8.69 -19.20
N THR A 86 -9.42 -9.43 -18.41
CA THR A 86 -9.40 -10.90 -18.38
C THR A 86 -10.43 -11.53 -19.33
N THR A 87 -11.29 -10.72 -19.95
CA THR A 87 -12.32 -11.20 -20.86
C THR A 87 -11.70 -11.60 -22.20
N PRO A 88 -11.92 -12.85 -22.68
CA PRO A 88 -11.40 -13.29 -23.97
C PRO A 88 -11.82 -12.37 -25.12
N HIS A 89 -10.89 -12.13 -26.05
CA HIS A 89 -11.07 -11.26 -27.23
C HIS A 89 -11.29 -9.77 -26.94
N ASN A 90 -11.19 -9.32 -25.69
CA ASN A 90 -11.18 -7.91 -25.38
C ASN A 90 -9.83 -7.28 -25.82
N THR A 91 -9.88 -6.11 -26.48
CA THR A 91 -8.69 -5.40 -26.95
C THR A 91 -8.28 -4.18 -26.10
N LEU A 92 -8.87 -4.02 -24.90
CA LEU A 92 -8.62 -2.85 -24.03
C LEU A 92 -7.13 -2.68 -23.72
N CYS A 93 -6.46 -3.79 -23.42
CA CYS A 93 -5.03 -3.86 -23.18
C CYS A 93 -4.22 -3.28 -24.35
N GLN A 94 -4.53 -3.68 -25.59
CA GLN A 94 -3.87 -3.23 -26.81
C GLN A 94 -4.16 -1.75 -27.08
N ARG A 95 -5.43 -1.33 -26.99
CA ARG A 95 -5.86 0.04 -27.28
C ARG A 95 -5.23 1.04 -26.32
N TRP A 96 -5.26 0.78 -25.02
CA TRP A 96 -4.79 1.74 -24.00
C TRP A 96 -3.28 1.92 -24.00
N GLN A 97 -2.52 0.91 -24.43
CA GLN A 97 -1.06 1.00 -24.51
C GLN A 97 -0.56 1.81 -25.72
N THR A 98 -1.46 2.30 -26.59
CA THR A 98 -1.07 3.14 -27.75
C THR A 98 -0.66 4.56 -27.39
N THR A 99 -0.91 5.02 -26.16
CA THR A 99 -0.50 6.36 -25.67
C THR A 99 0.15 6.28 -24.30
N ASP A 100 1.03 7.23 -23.99
CA ASP A 100 1.68 7.31 -22.67
C ASP A 100 0.68 7.47 -21.52
N ARG A 101 -0.34 8.29 -21.74
CA ARG A 101 -1.40 8.52 -20.77
C ARG A 101 -2.20 7.25 -20.51
N GLY A 102 -2.53 6.49 -21.55
CA GLY A 102 -3.20 5.20 -21.43
C GLY A 102 -2.33 4.14 -20.75
N LYS A 103 -1.02 4.06 -21.06
CA LYS A 103 -0.08 3.18 -20.36
C LYS A 103 -0.04 3.45 -18.85
N LEU A 104 0.06 4.72 -18.45
CA LEU A 104 0.04 5.10 -17.04
C LEU A 104 -1.30 4.76 -16.37
N ALA A 105 -2.43 5.12 -16.98
CA ALA A 105 -3.75 4.77 -16.44
C ALA A 105 -3.91 3.25 -16.29
N PHE A 106 -3.34 2.49 -17.22
CA PHE A 106 -3.38 1.03 -17.17
C PHE A 106 -2.50 0.46 -16.05
N ILE A 107 -1.33 1.06 -15.76
CA ILE A 107 -0.55 0.71 -14.55
C ILE A 107 -1.37 0.97 -13.28
N ILE A 108 -2.07 2.10 -13.17
CA ILE A 108 -2.92 2.38 -12.00
C ILE A 108 -4.05 1.35 -11.89
N LEU A 109 -4.71 1.05 -13.02
CA LEU A 109 -5.79 0.06 -13.08
C LEU A 109 -5.32 -1.32 -12.64
N LEU A 110 -4.13 -1.76 -13.07
CA LEU A 110 -3.63 -3.13 -12.83
C LEU A 110 -2.87 -3.29 -11.51
N ASP A 111 -2.14 -2.28 -11.06
CA ASP A 111 -1.32 -2.37 -9.85
C ASP A 111 -2.02 -1.76 -8.63
N GLN A 112 -2.60 -0.57 -8.75
CA GLN A 112 -3.14 0.12 -7.58
C GLN A 112 -4.56 -0.35 -7.24
N PHE A 113 -5.47 -0.35 -8.22
CA PHE A 113 -6.89 -0.62 -7.94
C PHE A 113 -7.17 -2.01 -7.38
N PRO A 114 -6.53 -3.12 -7.79
CA PRO A 114 -6.77 -4.44 -7.20
C PRO A 114 -6.42 -4.47 -5.70
N ARG A 115 -5.45 -3.67 -5.27
CA ARG A 115 -5.05 -3.55 -3.85
C ARG A 115 -6.07 -2.78 -3.01
N ASN A 116 -6.96 -2.01 -3.63
CA ASN A 116 -8.12 -1.36 -3.03
C ASN A 116 -9.38 -2.24 -3.13
N ILE A 117 -9.71 -2.69 -4.34
CA ILE A 117 -10.95 -3.42 -4.68
C ILE A 117 -11.02 -4.79 -4.02
N TYR A 118 -9.90 -5.52 -4.00
CA TYR A 118 -9.86 -6.93 -3.61
C TYR A 118 -9.08 -7.19 -2.32
N ARG A 119 -9.02 -6.19 -1.41
CA ARG A 119 -8.27 -6.30 -0.14
C ARG A 119 -8.45 -7.64 0.55
N ALA A 120 -7.34 -8.15 1.08
CA ALA A 120 -7.27 -9.40 1.82
C ALA A 120 -7.76 -10.63 1.02
N THR A 121 -7.55 -10.62 -0.30
CA THR A 121 -7.78 -11.78 -1.17
C THR A 121 -6.62 -11.97 -2.13
N ALA A 122 -6.47 -13.16 -2.70
CA ALA A 122 -5.46 -13.45 -3.72
C ALA A 122 -5.56 -12.52 -4.95
N LYS A 123 -6.77 -12.05 -5.28
CA LYS A 123 -7.04 -11.18 -6.43
C LYS A 123 -6.33 -9.82 -6.38
N MET A 124 -5.81 -9.41 -5.22
CA MET A 124 -4.95 -8.22 -5.13
C MET A 124 -3.71 -8.31 -6.02
N PHE A 125 -3.25 -9.54 -6.31
CA PHE A 125 -1.98 -9.81 -6.99
C PHE A 125 -2.17 -10.36 -8.41
N GLU A 126 -3.42 -10.57 -8.84
CA GLU A 126 -3.77 -11.24 -10.11
C GLU A 126 -3.15 -10.57 -11.33
N PHE A 127 -2.96 -9.25 -11.27
CA PHE A 127 -2.47 -8.43 -12.38
C PHE A 127 -1.00 -8.00 -12.23
N ASP A 128 -0.31 -8.42 -11.17
CA ASP A 128 1.06 -7.97 -10.85
C ASP A 128 2.05 -8.26 -11.98
N THR A 129 1.99 -9.45 -12.60
CA THR A 129 2.88 -9.80 -13.71
C THR A 129 2.67 -8.91 -14.94
N LEU A 130 1.41 -8.58 -15.25
CA LEU A 130 1.07 -7.72 -16.39
C LEU A 130 1.51 -6.27 -16.13
N SER A 131 1.29 -5.76 -14.92
CA SER A 131 1.72 -4.41 -14.55
C SER A 131 3.25 -4.27 -14.54
N VAL A 132 3.99 -5.29 -14.10
CA VAL A 132 5.46 -5.33 -14.18
C VAL A 132 5.94 -5.28 -15.64
N LYS A 133 5.33 -6.05 -16.55
CA LYS A 133 5.70 -6.05 -17.97
C LYS A 133 5.55 -4.65 -18.58
N LEU A 134 4.40 -4.02 -18.35
CA LEU A 134 4.13 -2.67 -18.85
C LEU A 134 5.05 -1.62 -18.22
N ALA A 135 5.31 -1.70 -16.92
CA ALA A 135 6.26 -0.82 -16.24
C ALA A 135 7.66 -0.92 -16.86
N LEU A 136 8.14 -2.14 -17.13
CA LEU A 136 9.43 -2.36 -17.77
C LEU A 136 9.49 -1.79 -19.20
N GLU A 137 8.41 -1.91 -19.97
CA GLU A 137 8.31 -1.29 -21.30
C GLU A 137 8.51 0.22 -21.22
N ILE A 138 7.78 0.89 -20.32
CA ILE A 138 7.91 2.34 -20.12
C ILE A 138 9.33 2.70 -19.65
N ILE A 139 9.88 1.98 -18.67
CA ILE A 139 11.19 2.30 -18.09
C ILE A 139 12.34 2.09 -19.09
N ASN A 140 12.19 1.15 -20.03
CA ASN A 140 13.19 0.88 -21.05
C ASN A 140 13.14 1.91 -22.20
N ASP A 141 12.09 2.74 -22.28
CA ASP A 141 12.07 3.90 -23.15
C ASP A 141 13.00 5.00 -22.58
N PRO A 142 14.03 5.45 -23.32
CA PRO A 142 14.95 6.48 -22.85
C PRO A 142 14.28 7.84 -22.57
N THR A 143 13.07 8.08 -23.11
CA THR A 143 12.33 9.33 -22.95
C THR A 143 11.44 9.35 -21.71
N HIS A 144 11.23 8.23 -21.02
CA HIS A 144 10.24 8.14 -19.93
C HIS A 144 10.47 9.18 -18.81
N MET A 145 11.72 9.54 -18.54
CA MET A 145 12.07 10.58 -17.54
C MET A 145 11.56 11.97 -17.92
N THR A 146 11.44 12.26 -19.21
CA THR A 146 10.90 13.52 -19.76
C THR A 146 9.42 13.43 -20.12
N THR A 147 8.89 12.22 -20.29
CA THR A 147 7.48 11.97 -20.63
C THR A 147 6.59 11.93 -19.40
N TYR A 148 7.10 11.42 -18.27
CA TYR A 148 6.34 11.25 -17.03
C TYR A 148 6.92 12.09 -15.89
N SER A 149 6.05 12.83 -15.22
CA SER A 149 6.39 13.65 -14.06
C SER A 149 6.79 12.79 -12.85
N LEU A 150 7.34 13.42 -11.81
CA LEU A 150 7.76 12.74 -10.58
C LEU A 150 6.66 11.88 -9.92
N PRO A 151 5.40 12.35 -9.72
CA PRO A 151 4.37 11.51 -9.12
C PRO A 151 3.92 10.39 -10.05
N GLU A 152 3.98 10.56 -11.37
CA GLU A 152 3.60 9.51 -12.33
C GLU A 152 4.66 8.40 -12.37
N ARG A 153 5.94 8.77 -12.41
CA ARG A 153 7.07 7.82 -12.34
C ARG A 153 7.06 7.00 -11.05
N LEU A 154 6.63 7.59 -9.93
CA LEU A 154 6.42 6.84 -8.68
C LEU A 154 5.52 5.63 -8.90
N PHE A 155 4.39 5.79 -9.60
CA PHE A 155 3.47 4.68 -9.86
C PHE A 155 3.93 3.74 -10.96
N ILE A 156 4.68 4.22 -11.95
CA ILE A 156 5.33 3.34 -12.94
C ILE A 156 6.33 2.39 -12.26
N TYR A 157 6.98 2.83 -11.17
CA TYR A 157 7.99 2.02 -10.48
C TYR A 157 7.41 1.06 -9.44
N LEU A 158 6.19 1.30 -8.94
CA LEU A 158 5.56 0.47 -7.90
C LEU A 158 5.35 -1.00 -8.30
N PRO A 159 4.94 -1.35 -9.54
CA PRO A 159 4.85 -2.74 -9.98
C PRO A 159 6.13 -3.54 -9.73
N LEU A 160 7.30 -2.95 -10.02
CA LEU A 160 8.61 -3.57 -9.75
C LEU A 160 8.83 -3.82 -8.26
N VAL A 161 8.42 -2.86 -7.42
CA VAL A 161 8.51 -2.94 -5.96
C VAL A 161 7.55 -3.99 -5.39
N HIS A 162 6.45 -4.29 -6.07
CA HIS A 162 5.47 -5.28 -5.65
C HIS A 162 5.75 -6.70 -6.15
N SER A 163 6.72 -6.88 -7.05
CA SER A 163 7.11 -8.19 -7.57
C SER A 163 7.73 -9.07 -6.48
N GLU A 164 7.57 -10.39 -6.57
CA GLU A 164 8.33 -11.36 -5.76
C GLU A 164 9.67 -11.76 -6.42
N GLU A 165 10.00 -11.19 -7.58
CA GLU A 165 11.29 -11.36 -8.25
C GLU A 165 12.34 -10.35 -7.73
N LEU A 166 13.47 -10.85 -7.22
CA LEU A 166 14.53 -10.02 -6.65
C LEU A 166 15.11 -9.02 -7.64
N ILE A 167 15.25 -9.41 -8.92
CA ILE A 167 15.76 -8.51 -9.97
C ILE A 167 14.86 -7.28 -10.15
N TYR A 168 13.54 -7.47 -10.06
CA TYR A 168 12.57 -6.38 -10.22
C TYR A 168 12.51 -5.50 -8.97
N THR A 169 12.46 -6.08 -7.77
CA THR A 169 12.46 -5.25 -6.54
C THR A 169 13.76 -4.49 -6.35
N THR A 170 14.90 -5.05 -6.79
CA THR A 170 16.18 -4.32 -6.83
C THR A 170 16.14 -3.15 -7.80
N LYS A 171 15.68 -3.36 -9.04
CA LYS A 171 15.52 -2.28 -10.02
C LYS A 171 14.55 -1.20 -9.51
N GLY A 172 13.39 -1.60 -8.97
CA GLY A 172 12.40 -0.70 -8.40
C GLY A 172 12.93 0.11 -7.21
N ALA A 173 13.67 -0.52 -6.30
CA ALA A 173 14.29 0.19 -5.16
C ALA A 173 15.30 1.25 -5.60
N ASN A 174 16.13 0.93 -6.61
CA ASN A 174 17.10 1.89 -7.17
C ASN A 174 16.39 3.07 -7.85
N LEU A 175 15.40 2.79 -8.72
CA LEU A 175 14.62 3.83 -9.40
C LEU A 175 13.88 4.74 -8.41
N MET A 176 13.32 4.19 -7.34
CA MET A 176 12.67 4.96 -6.28
C MET A 176 13.65 5.85 -5.51
N ASN A 177 14.88 5.37 -5.29
CA ASN A 177 15.95 6.15 -4.69
C ASN A 177 16.36 7.32 -5.60
N ASP A 178 16.59 7.05 -6.88
CA ASP A 178 16.99 8.07 -7.86
C ASP A 178 15.89 9.14 -8.01
N LEU A 179 14.63 8.71 -8.09
CA LEU A 179 13.47 9.61 -8.09
C LEU A 179 13.45 10.53 -6.87
N ALA A 180 13.82 10.03 -5.69
CA ALA A 180 13.90 10.83 -4.47
C ALA A 180 15.10 11.80 -4.45
N LEU A 181 16.19 11.48 -5.15
CA LEU A 181 17.36 12.35 -5.30
C LEU A 181 17.10 13.49 -6.29
N GLU A 182 16.25 13.28 -7.29
CA GLU A 182 15.82 14.33 -8.23
C GLU A 182 15.00 15.45 -7.55
N VAL A 183 14.36 15.16 -6.42
CA VAL A 183 13.49 16.13 -5.73
C VAL A 183 14.31 17.17 -4.97
N THR A 184 14.24 18.41 -5.44
CA THR A 184 14.98 19.55 -4.84
C THR A 184 14.22 20.25 -3.73
N GLN A 185 12.88 20.23 -3.71
CA GLN A 185 12.11 20.87 -2.63
C GLN A 185 12.17 20.03 -1.35
N ARG A 186 12.58 20.65 -0.24
CA ARG A 186 12.82 19.96 1.04
C ARG A 186 11.63 19.11 1.50
N ASP A 187 10.42 19.68 1.51
CA ASP A 187 9.23 18.99 2.04
C ASP A 187 8.80 17.84 1.14
N LEU A 188 8.88 18.02 -0.18
CA LEU A 188 8.57 16.98 -1.15
C LEU A 188 9.62 15.86 -1.11
N ARG A 189 10.90 16.22 -1.01
CA ARG A 189 12.02 15.29 -0.90
C ARG A 189 11.86 14.35 0.30
N ARG A 190 11.37 14.84 1.44
CA ARG A 190 11.10 14.00 2.62
C ARG A 190 10.08 12.90 2.31
N ARG A 191 9.04 13.22 1.54
CA ARG A 191 7.98 12.26 1.15
C ARG A 191 8.51 11.23 0.16
N TYR A 192 9.21 11.65 -0.89
CA TYR A 192 9.83 10.71 -1.83
C TYR A 192 10.90 9.84 -1.18
N ALA A 193 11.70 10.39 -0.26
CA ALA A 193 12.67 9.60 0.51
C ALA A 193 11.98 8.56 1.41
N ALA A 194 10.76 8.80 1.87
CA ALA A 194 9.98 7.78 2.58
C ALA A 194 9.54 6.65 1.65
N ASN A 195 9.12 6.96 0.42
CA ASN A 195 8.80 5.97 -0.60
C ASN A 195 10.04 5.14 -0.98
N ALA A 196 11.20 5.78 -1.18
CA ALA A 196 12.46 5.10 -1.45
C ALA A 196 12.87 4.13 -0.33
N ARG A 197 12.74 4.55 0.94
CA ARG A 197 12.98 3.66 2.09
C ARG A 197 12.01 2.48 2.09
N ALA A 198 10.73 2.72 1.82
CA ALA A 198 9.74 1.65 1.75
C ALA A 198 10.07 0.66 0.62
N ALA A 199 10.47 1.13 -0.56
CA ALA A 199 10.90 0.27 -1.67
C ALA A 199 12.14 -0.55 -1.31
N LYS A 200 13.13 0.04 -0.62
CA LYS A 200 14.29 -0.70 -0.11
C LYS A 200 13.88 -1.79 0.88
N THR A 201 12.92 -1.52 1.77
CA THR A 201 12.39 -2.53 2.68
C THR A 201 11.68 -3.67 1.94
N HIS A 202 10.96 -3.41 0.84
CA HIS A 202 10.39 -4.47 0.00
C HIS A 202 11.48 -5.36 -0.59
N GLN A 203 12.53 -4.76 -1.16
CA GLN A 203 13.66 -5.50 -1.72
C GLN A 203 14.36 -6.37 -0.67
N GLN A 204 14.57 -5.86 0.55
CA GLN A 204 15.18 -6.64 1.65
C GLN A 204 14.34 -7.86 2.04
N VAL A 205 13.01 -7.75 2.00
CA VAL A 205 12.12 -8.89 2.30
C VAL A 205 12.24 -9.96 1.21
N ILE A 206 12.23 -9.57 -0.06
CA ILE A 206 12.42 -10.51 -1.17
C ILE A 206 13.84 -11.10 -1.17
N GLU A 207 14.86 -10.33 -0.83
CA GLU A 207 16.23 -10.82 -0.69
C GLU A 207 16.36 -11.88 0.41
N LEU A 208 15.61 -11.73 1.50
CA LEU A 208 15.67 -12.65 2.64
C LEU A 208 14.82 -13.92 2.44
N PHE A 209 13.63 -13.80 1.85
CA PHE A 209 12.66 -14.90 1.79
C PHE A 209 12.36 -15.40 0.36
N GLY A 210 12.83 -14.69 -0.67
CA GLY A 210 12.49 -14.98 -2.08
C GLY A 210 11.03 -14.69 -2.46
N ARG A 211 10.21 -14.23 -1.50
CA ARG A 211 8.78 -13.93 -1.65
C ARG A 211 8.32 -13.00 -0.52
N TYR A 212 7.06 -12.59 -0.53
CA TYR A 212 6.43 -11.84 0.55
C TYR A 212 5.70 -12.76 1.54
N PRO A 213 6.21 -12.97 2.76
CA PRO A 213 5.57 -13.88 3.72
C PRO A 213 4.12 -13.50 4.07
N HIS A 214 3.81 -12.21 4.09
CA HIS A 214 2.47 -11.72 4.40
C HIS A 214 1.41 -12.08 3.33
N ARG A 215 1.83 -12.53 2.13
CA ARG A 215 0.93 -13.02 1.09
C ARG A 215 0.64 -14.52 1.24
N ASN A 216 1.40 -15.27 2.04
CA ASN A 216 1.35 -16.73 2.09
C ASN A 216 -0.06 -17.27 2.32
N ASN A 217 -0.78 -16.77 3.34
CA ASN A 217 -2.14 -17.21 3.61
C ASN A 217 -3.13 -16.89 2.48
N LEU A 218 -2.93 -15.77 1.77
CA LEU A 218 -3.80 -15.38 0.66
C LEU A 218 -3.52 -16.19 -0.61
N LEU A 219 -2.29 -16.69 -0.75
CA LEU A 219 -1.81 -17.47 -1.89
C LEU A 219 -1.72 -18.97 -1.58
N GLU A 220 -2.31 -19.41 -0.46
CA GLU A 220 -2.34 -20.81 -0.02
C GLU A 220 -0.94 -21.45 0.09
N ARG A 221 0.04 -20.66 0.53
CA ARG A 221 1.42 -21.11 0.78
C ARG A 221 1.64 -21.36 2.27
N GLU A 222 2.34 -22.43 2.61
CA GLU A 222 2.83 -22.64 3.97
C GLU A 222 3.98 -21.67 4.27
N SER A 223 3.94 -21.05 5.46
CA SER A 223 5.01 -20.18 5.95
C SER A 223 6.12 -21.00 6.60
N THR A 224 7.38 -20.60 6.43
CA THR A 224 8.48 -21.16 7.23
C THR A 224 8.50 -20.57 8.64
N ALA A 225 9.23 -21.20 9.57
CA ALA A 225 9.36 -20.68 10.93
C ALA A 225 10.01 -19.29 10.97
N GLU A 226 10.96 -19.02 10.06
CA GLU A 226 11.60 -17.70 9.92
C GLU A 226 10.61 -16.65 9.39
N GLU A 227 9.76 -17.03 8.45
CA GLU A 227 8.70 -16.20 7.90
C GLU A 227 7.65 -15.84 8.97
N GLU A 228 7.23 -16.81 9.79
CA GLU A 228 6.31 -16.57 10.91
C GLU A 228 6.90 -15.59 11.94
N LYS A 229 8.15 -15.84 12.37
CA LYS A 229 8.87 -14.95 13.29
C LYS A 229 9.03 -13.53 12.74
N TYR A 230 9.25 -13.40 11.43
CA TYR A 230 9.26 -12.11 10.76
C TYR A 230 7.89 -11.43 10.84
N LEU A 231 6.80 -12.14 10.56
CA LEU A 231 5.44 -11.59 10.59
C LEU A 231 5.01 -11.12 12.00
N GLU A 232 5.48 -11.77 13.07
CA GLU A 232 5.23 -11.33 14.46
C GLU A 232 5.81 -9.95 14.76
N THR A 233 6.96 -9.63 14.18
CA THR A 233 7.74 -8.41 14.49
C THR A 233 7.61 -7.32 13.43
N ALA A 234 7.22 -7.65 12.20
CA ALA A 234 7.06 -6.71 11.11
C ALA A 234 5.98 -5.66 11.41
N ARG A 235 6.28 -4.38 11.18
CA ARG A 235 5.35 -3.25 11.40
C ARG A 235 5.12 -2.40 10.15
N ASN A 236 5.58 -2.89 9.01
CA ASN A 236 5.66 -2.18 7.75
C ASN A 236 4.25 -1.99 7.14
N GLY A 237 4.03 -0.90 6.41
CA GLY A 237 2.70 -0.55 5.87
C GLY A 237 2.11 -1.62 4.95
N PHE A 238 2.92 -2.27 4.13
CA PHE A 238 2.47 -3.31 3.18
C PHE A 238 2.13 -4.64 3.85
N VAL A 239 2.64 -4.94 5.05
CA VAL A 239 2.16 -6.11 5.82
C VAL A 239 0.72 -5.90 6.30
N LYS A 240 0.34 -4.64 6.53
CA LYS A 240 -1.02 -4.28 6.94
C LYS A 240 -1.99 -4.18 5.76
N SER A 241 -1.50 -3.98 4.54
CA SER A 241 -2.37 -3.75 3.37
C SER A 241 -3.16 -5.00 2.96
N VAL A 242 -2.69 -6.19 3.35
CA VAL A 242 -3.35 -7.49 3.12
C VAL A 242 -4.31 -7.91 4.26
N GLN A 243 -4.46 -7.09 5.29
CA GLN A 243 -5.33 -7.39 6.44
C GLN A 243 -6.67 -6.68 6.28
N ILE A 244 -7.76 -7.39 6.59
CA ILE A 244 -9.08 -6.76 6.76
C ILE A 244 -8.99 -5.87 8.00
N ILE A 245 -9.17 -4.56 7.83
CA ILE A 245 -9.40 -3.68 8.98
C ILE A 245 -10.81 -3.99 9.48
N LYS A 246 -10.93 -4.81 10.52
CA LYS A 246 -12.20 -4.91 11.24
C LYS A 246 -12.56 -3.53 11.78
N PRO A 247 -13.78 -3.02 11.54
CA PRO A 247 -14.23 -1.81 12.23
C PRO A 247 -14.08 -2.04 13.74
N PRO A 248 -13.73 -0.99 14.51
CA PRO A 248 -13.72 -1.12 15.96
C PRO A 248 -15.08 -1.66 16.39
N PRO A 249 -15.12 -2.68 17.27
CA PRO A 249 -16.39 -3.19 17.75
C PRO A 249 -17.21 -2.00 18.28
N PRO A 250 -18.54 -1.98 18.04
CA PRO A 250 -19.38 -0.94 18.61
C PRO A 250 -19.09 -0.87 20.11
N PRO A 251 -19.09 0.34 20.72
CA PRO A 251 -18.96 0.43 22.16
C PRO A 251 -19.99 -0.51 22.77
N SER A 252 -19.53 -1.44 23.60
CA SER A 252 -20.41 -2.36 24.31
C SER A 252 -21.56 -1.53 24.90
N PRO A 253 -22.82 -1.96 24.77
CA PRO A 253 -23.91 -1.32 25.51
C PRO A 253 -23.43 -1.22 26.95
N ALA A 254 -23.50 -0.02 27.53
CA ALA A 254 -23.04 0.25 28.88
C ALA A 254 -23.51 -0.92 29.76
N GLU A 255 -22.56 -1.70 30.29
CA GLU A 255 -22.87 -2.65 31.34
C GLU A 255 -23.47 -1.81 32.45
N SER A 256 -24.78 -1.96 32.61
CA SER A 256 -25.54 -1.53 33.76
C SER A 256 -24.71 -1.84 34.99
N GLU A 257 -24.49 -0.83 35.83
CA GLU A 257 -23.79 -0.91 37.11
C GLU A 257 -24.29 -2.12 37.92
N SER A 258 -23.63 -3.26 37.77
CA SER A 258 -23.78 -4.37 38.70
C SER A 258 -22.86 -4.05 39.87
N ILE A 259 -23.49 -3.72 41.00
CA ILE A 259 -22.86 -3.61 42.32
C ILE A 259 -22.13 -4.93 42.60
N ILE A 260 -20.81 -4.94 42.43
CA ILE A 260 -19.96 -6.04 42.86
C ILE A 260 -19.61 -5.79 44.32
N ASN A 261 -20.09 -6.71 45.14
CA ASN A 261 -19.87 -6.83 46.57
C ASN A 261 -18.36 -6.96 46.83
N THR A 262 -17.77 -5.95 47.48
CA THR A 262 -16.35 -5.94 47.86
C THR A 262 -16.15 -6.83 49.08
N ASN A 263 -15.85 -8.10 48.87
CA ASN A 263 -15.19 -8.96 49.85
C ASN A 263 -14.55 -10.13 49.11
N ASP A 264 -13.38 -9.86 48.55
CA ASP A 264 -12.20 -10.74 48.56
C ASP A 264 -11.24 -10.25 47.48
N ILE A 265 -10.05 -9.85 47.91
CA ILE A 265 -8.74 -10.11 47.28
C ILE A 265 -7.69 -9.41 48.17
N SER A 266 -7.11 -10.21 49.06
CA SER A 266 -5.66 -10.35 49.25
C SER A 266 -4.76 -9.17 48.84
N CYS A 267 -4.46 -8.35 49.84
CA CYS A 267 -3.14 -7.80 50.21
C CYS A 267 -1.99 -7.88 49.17
N SER A 268 -1.65 -6.73 48.58
CA SER A 268 -0.31 -6.41 48.07
C SER A 268 0.11 -5.08 48.68
N THR A 269 1.06 -5.12 49.63
CA THR A 269 1.50 -4.00 50.48
C THR A 269 2.74 -3.30 49.91
N HIS A 270 2.77 -3.04 48.60
CA HIS A 270 3.85 -2.24 48.01
C HIS A 270 3.31 -0.91 47.49
N PRO A 271 3.95 0.23 47.82
CA PRO A 271 3.53 1.53 47.32
C PRO A 271 3.73 1.58 45.79
N LEU A 272 2.68 2.00 45.06
CA LEU A 272 2.73 2.17 43.61
C LEU A 272 3.80 3.20 43.22
N LEU A 273 4.50 2.94 42.13
CA LEU A 273 5.48 3.88 41.55
C LEU A 273 4.78 5.17 41.12
N LYS A 274 5.32 6.34 41.47
CA LYS A 274 4.80 7.62 40.99
C LYS A 274 5.57 8.05 39.75
N ILE A 275 4.91 8.05 38.60
CA ILE A 275 5.54 8.36 37.31
C ILE A 275 4.98 9.67 36.76
N LEU A 276 5.87 10.65 36.56
CA LEU A 276 5.53 11.87 35.81
C LEU A 276 5.67 11.61 34.31
N VAL A 277 4.61 11.90 33.56
CA VAL A 277 4.51 11.66 32.13
C VAL A 277 4.49 12.99 31.39
N LEU A 278 5.47 13.17 30.51
CA LEU A 278 5.63 14.35 29.65
C LEU A 278 5.31 13.97 28.20
N HIS A 279 4.52 14.79 27.52
CA HIS A 279 4.16 14.57 26.12
C HIS A 279 5.23 15.09 25.15
N GLY A 280 5.18 14.61 23.90
CA GLY A 280 6.08 15.05 22.84
C GLY A 280 5.71 16.40 22.21
N PHE A 281 6.49 16.80 21.20
CA PHE A 281 6.24 17.98 20.37
C PHE A 281 4.92 17.85 19.60
N HIS A 282 4.13 18.93 19.49
CA HIS A 282 2.76 18.94 18.94
C HIS A 282 1.82 17.92 19.61
N GLN A 283 1.87 17.83 20.93
CA GLN A 283 0.96 17.03 21.73
C GLN A 283 0.55 17.80 22.99
N ASN A 284 -0.48 17.31 23.67
CA ASN A 284 -0.81 17.65 25.04
C ASN A 284 -1.03 16.37 25.86
N SER A 285 -1.22 16.49 27.17
CA SER A 285 -1.44 15.34 28.05
C SER A 285 -2.64 14.48 27.62
N ASN A 286 -3.69 15.08 27.08
CA ASN A 286 -4.87 14.36 26.62
C ASN A 286 -4.63 13.57 25.33
N SER A 287 -3.88 14.12 24.37
CA SER A 287 -3.51 13.40 23.15
C SER A 287 -2.57 12.22 23.46
N LEU A 288 -1.65 12.39 24.41
CA LEU A 288 -0.76 11.32 24.87
C LEU A 288 -1.52 10.21 25.61
N LYS A 289 -2.42 10.58 26.53
CA LYS A 289 -3.29 9.62 27.24
C LYS A 289 -4.10 8.76 26.26
N ARG A 290 -4.57 9.38 25.16
CA ARG A 290 -5.32 8.68 24.11
C ARG A 290 -4.41 7.73 23.32
N SER A 291 -3.26 8.18 22.85
CA SER A 291 -2.35 7.36 22.01
C SER A 291 -1.71 6.20 22.77
N ALA A 292 -1.42 6.39 24.07
CA ALA A 292 -0.77 5.38 24.93
C ALA A 292 -1.72 4.74 25.97
N LYS A 293 -3.04 4.80 25.76
CA LYS A 293 -4.05 4.27 26.71
C LYS A 293 -3.79 2.82 27.14
N LYS A 294 -3.39 1.96 26.20
CA LYS A 294 -3.09 0.54 26.49
C LYS A 294 -1.89 0.36 27.41
N LEU A 295 -0.85 1.18 27.24
CA LEU A 295 0.35 1.18 28.08
C LEU A 295 0.01 1.56 29.52
N PHE A 296 -0.70 2.67 29.72
CA PHE A 296 -1.06 3.11 31.07
C PHE A 296 -1.99 2.12 31.77
N LYS A 297 -2.98 1.57 31.05
CA LYS A 297 -3.87 0.55 31.60
C LYS A 297 -3.12 -0.71 32.05
N GLY A 298 -2.08 -1.12 31.31
CA GLY A 298 -1.29 -2.31 31.62
C GLY A 298 -0.30 -2.14 32.77
N LEU A 299 -0.18 -0.95 33.36
CA LEU A 299 0.77 -0.64 34.44
C LEU A 299 0.06 -0.08 35.69
N ASN A 300 -1.27 -0.04 35.71
CA ASN A 300 -2.06 0.56 36.80
C ASN A 300 -1.98 -0.22 38.12
N ASP A 301 -1.59 -1.49 38.06
CA ASP A 301 -1.35 -2.37 39.20
C ASP A 301 0.00 -2.10 39.89
N ILE A 302 0.94 -1.42 39.21
CA ILE A 302 2.28 -1.14 39.73
C ILE A 302 2.67 0.34 39.76
N ALA A 303 1.92 1.22 39.09
CA ALA A 303 2.24 2.64 38.98
C ALA A 303 1.01 3.57 38.98
N THR A 304 1.19 4.76 39.56
CA THR A 304 0.31 5.92 39.45
C THR A 304 0.94 6.96 38.51
N PHE A 305 0.20 7.37 37.49
CA PHE A 305 0.67 8.31 36.46
C PHE A 305 0.18 9.74 36.70
N TYR A 306 1.12 10.69 36.74
CA TYR A 306 0.86 12.13 36.79
C TYR A 306 1.19 12.73 35.44
N TYR A 307 0.30 13.53 34.88
CA TYR A 307 0.47 14.08 33.54
C TYR A 307 0.61 15.59 33.62
N ALA A 308 1.65 16.13 33.00
CA ALA A 308 1.85 17.56 32.86
C ALA A 308 1.64 18.00 31.41
N ASN A 309 1.09 19.20 31.23
CA ASN A 309 1.15 19.88 29.94
C ASN A 309 2.40 20.75 29.88
N ALA A 310 3.01 20.84 28.70
CA ALA A 310 4.03 21.84 28.42
C ALA A 310 3.46 23.25 28.64
N PRO A 311 4.28 24.21 29.07
CA PRO A 311 3.84 25.58 29.35
C PRO A 311 3.35 26.32 28.10
N LEU A 312 3.84 25.94 26.91
CA LEU A 312 3.29 26.39 25.63
C LEU A 312 2.14 25.46 25.25
N SER A 313 0.92 26.00 25.28
CA SER A 313 -0.28 25.24 24.95
C SER A 313 -0.28 24.79 23.49
N TYR A 314 -0.68 23.54 23.28
CA TYR A 314 -0.94 22.97 21.97
C TYR A 314 -2.39 22.48 21.93
N ASP A 315 -3.19 23.10 21.07
CA ASP A 315 -4.56 22.70 20.79
C ASP A 315 -4.58 21.95 19.44
N PRO A 316 -4.73 20.61 19.46
CA PRO A 316 -4.60 19.74 18.28
C PRO A 316 -5.67 19.92 17.21
#